data_AF-A0A238Y998-F1
#
_entry.id   AF-A0A238Y998-F1
#
_cell.length_a   1.000
_cell.length_b   1.000
_cell.length_c   1.000
_cell.angle_alpha   90.00
_cell.angle_beta   90.00
_cell.angle_gamma   90.00
#
_symmetry.space_group_name_H-M   'P 1'
#
loop_
_entity.id
_entity.type
_entity.pdbx_description
1 polymer ?
#
loop_
_entity_poly.entity_id
_entity_poly.type
_entity_poly.pdbx_seq_one_letter_code
_entity_poly.pdbx_strand_id
1 'polypeptide(L)'
;MLYQLHQLDLVVAFILGADGVLLLLLALLIFRRPHSSFVRKLLALGLVLLSLPIIGIKLLLSSPSSLASSPGEVVIQNPHHHVEKLYFLRASKHHHWRVFWVQYVFFSDQKVTIETENLYPTGLVVARYQGGTWQFQRRHFKRGQVVLSLSADQFRPDQHKQIATAIAAHRASETVSWVSNLLTLGSAGGVALLLLRRRGSKRWNTRSATAQVTQQEQ
;
A
#
# COMPACT_ATOMS: atom_id res chain seq x y z
N MET A 1 -24.02 0.23 20.18
CA MET A 1 -23.07 0.86 19.23
C MET A 1 -21.89 -0.03 18.82
N LEU A 2 -21.42 -0.96 19.67
CA LEU A 2 -20.36 -1.94 19.33
C LEU A 2 -20.72 -2.90 18.17
N TYR A 3 -22.01 -3.19 17.95
CA TYR A 3 -22.47 -4.11 16.90
C TYR A 3 -22.36 -3.55 15.47
N GLN A 4 -22.46 -2.22 15.29
CA GLN A 4 -22.40 -1.59 13.96
C GLN A 4 -20.96 -1.43 13.44
N LEU A 5 -19.98 -1.27 14.33
CA LEU A 5 -18.56 -1.22 13.96
C LEU A 5 -18.05 -2.59 13.50
N HIS A 6 -18.51 -3.67 14.16
CA HIS A 6 -18.14 -5.03 13.77
C HIS A 6 -18.67 -5.43 12.38
N GLN A 7 -19.86 -4.94 12.00
CA GLN A 7 -20.43 -5.16 10.67
C GLN A 7 -19.65 -4.42 9.58
N LEU A 8 -19.15 -3.21 9.83
CA LEU A 8 -18.43 -2.44 8.82
C LEU A 8 -17.04 -3.03 8.54
N ASP A 9 -16.33 -3.48 9.58
CA ASP A 9 -15.04 -4.15 9.44
C ASP A 9 -15.16 -5.50 8.73
N LEU A 10 -16.23 -6.24 9.02
CA LEU A 10 -16.52 -7.51 8.33
C LEU A 10 -16.84 -7.25 6.86
N VAL A 11 -17.59 -6.20 6.54
CA VAL A 11 -17.91 -5.82 5.15
C VAL A 11 -16.67 -5.38 4.38
N VAL A 12 -15.76 -4.61 4.97
CA VAL A 12 -14.52 -4.16 4.30
C VAL A 12 -13.55 -5.32 4.11
N ALA A 13 -13.37 -6.19 5.12
CA ALA A 13 -12.57 -7.41 5.00
C ALA A 13 -13.19 -8.39 4.01
N PHE A 14 -14.53 -8.48 3.95
CA PHE A 14 -15.25 -9.30 2.99
C PHE A 14 -15.13 -8.74 1.57
N ILE A 15 -15.14 -7.42 1.35
CA ILE A 15 -14.94 -6.81 0.03
C ILE A 15 -13.49 -7.00 -0.45
N LEU A 16 -12.49 -6.81 0.42
CA LEU A 16 -11.08 -7.03 0.07
C LEU A 16 -10.75 -8.51 -0.16
N GLY A 17 -11.31 -9.39 0.67
CA GLY A 17 -11.21 -10.84 0.51
C GLY A 17 -11.97 -11.32 -0.73
N ALA A 18 -13.16 -10.77 -0.99
CA ALA A 18 -13.96 -11.09 -2.18
C ALA A 18 -13.26 -10.64 -3.44
N ASP A 19 -12.67 -9.45 -3.51
CA ASP A 19 -11.93 -8.98 -4.70
C ASP A 19 -10.73 -9.89 -5.01
N GLY A 20 -9.96 -10.27 -3.98
CA GLY A 20 -8.83 -11.20 -4.12
C GLY A 20 -9.27 -12.61 -4.52
N VAL A 21 -10.32 -13.14 -3.89
CA VAL A 21 -10.91 -14.45 -4.22
C VAL A 21 -11.55 -14.45 -5.60
N LEU A 22 -12.18 -13.35 -6.02
CA LEU A 22 -12.78 -13.18 -7.34
C LEU A 22 -11.69 -13.17 -8.41
N LEU A 23 -10.58 -12.44 -8.21
CA LEU A 23 -9.43 -12.43 -9.11
C LEU A 23 -8.75 -13.82 -9.20
N LEU A 24 -8.61 -14.52 -8.07
CA LEU A 24 -8.08 -15.89 -8.02
C LEU A 24 -9.01 -16.88 -8.74
N LEU A 25 -10.32 -16.79 -8.49
CA LEU A 25 -11.34 -17.61 -9.16
C LEU A 25 -11.40 -17.31 -10.66
N LEU A 26 -11.27 -16.05 -11.07
CA LEU A 26 -11.22 -15.66 -12.48
C LEU A 26 -9.97 -16.24 -13.15
N ALA A 27 -8.81 -16.18 -12.50
CA ALA A 27 -7.58 -16.80 -12.97
C ALA A 27 -7.76 -18.32 -13.09
N LEU A 28 -8.27 -18.99 -12.05
CA LEU A 28 -8.52 -20.43 -12.05
C LEU A 28 -9.52 -20.86 -13.13
N LEU A 29 -10.60 -20.10 -13.34
CA LEU A 29 -11.60 -20.35 -14.39
C LEU A 29 -11.01 -20.20 -15.80
N ILE A 30 -10.12 -19.23 -16.00
CA ILE A 30 -9.43 -19.03 -17.28
C ILE A 30 -8.38 -20.13 -17.51
N PHE A 31 -7.66 -20.55 -16.48
CA PHE A 31 -6.68 -21.64 -16.58
C PHE A 31 -7.32 -23.02 -16.75
N ARG A 32 -8.48 -23.28 -16.14
CA ARG A 32 -9.26 -24.53 -16.27
C ARG A 32 -9.93 -24.71 -17.63
N ARG A 33 -10.10 -23.67 -18.45
CA ARG A 33 -10.66 -23.84 -19.80
C ARG A 33 -9.62 -24.48 -20.73
N PRO A 34 -9.84 -25.72 -21.21
CA PRO A 34 -8.88 -26.43 -22.05
C PRO A 34 -8.70 -25.78 -23.43
N HIS A 35 -9.72 -25.09 -23.94
CA HIS A 35 -9.71 -24.39 -25.23
C HIS A 35 -9.36 -22.90 -25.16
N SER A 36 -9.05 -22.33 -23.99
CA SER A 36 -8.63 -20.93 -23.98
C SER A 36 -7.23 -20.82 -24.57
N SER A 37 -7.07 -19.99 -25.60
CA SER A 37 -5.75 -19.74 -26.20
C SER A 37 -4.76 -19.29 -25.13
N PHE A 38 -3.50 -19.72 -25.25
CA PHE A 38 -2.40 -19.34 -24.35
C PHE A 38 -2.37 -17.84 -24.04
N VAL A 39 -2.77 -17.01 -25.01
CA VAL A 39 -2.88 -15.55 -24.89
C VAL A 39 -3.96 -15.09 -23.92
N ARG A 40 -5.12 -15.77 -23.84
CA ARG A 40 -6.14 -15.46 -22.83
C ARG A 40 -5.68 -15.79 -21.41
N LYS A 41 -4.93 -16.90 -21.25
CA LYS A 41 -4.33 -17.27 -19.95
C LYS A 41 -3.28 -16.24 -19.49
N LEU A 42 -2.48 -15.74 -20.43
CA LEU A 42 -1.48 -14.69 -20.16
C LEU A 42 -2.07 -13.30 -19.91
N LEU A 43 -3.12 -12.90 -20.62
CA LEU A 43 -3.83 -11.66 -20.35
C LEU A 43 -4.48 -11.67 -18.97
N ALA A 44 -5.06 -12.80 -18.56
CA ALA A 44 -5.60 -12.97 -17.21
C ALA A 44 -4.51 -12.86 -16.14
N LEU A 45 -3.36 -13.51 -16.36
CA LEU A 45 -2.22 -13.40 -15.46
C LEU A 45 -1.69 -11.95 -15.36
N GLY A 46 -1.62 -11.24 -16.49
CA GLY A 46 -1.26 -9.83 -16.53
C GLY A 46 -2.24 -8.95 -15.76
N LEU A 47 -3.54 -9.18 -15.90
CA LEU A 47 -4.59 -8.47 -15.16
C LEU A 47 -4.49 -8.69 -13.64
N VAL A 48 -4.23 -9.93 -13.22
CA VAL A 48 -3.98 -10.26 -11.81
C VAL A 48 -2.73 -9.54 -11.29
N LEU A 49 -1.63 -9.60 -12.03
CA LEU A 49 -0.38 -8.90 -11.69
C LEU A 49 -0.53 -7.38 -11.64
N LEU A 50 -1.39 -6.79 -12.48
CA LEU A 50 -1.64 -5.35 -12.50
C LEU A 50 -2.60 -4.90 -11.38
N SER A 51 -3.49 -5.79 -10.93
CA SER A 51 -4.39 -5.56 -9.80
C SER A 51 -3.71 -5.69 -8.43
N LEU A 52 -2.67 -6.52 -8.31
CA LEU A 52 -1.87 -6.69 -7.09
C LEU A 52 -1.32 -5.38 -6.50
N PRO A 53 -0.72 -4.45 -7.27
CA PRO A 53 -0.29 -3.16 -6.73
C PRO A 53 -1.46 -2.24 -6.38
N ILE A 54 -2.63 -2.35 -7.03
CA ILE A 54 -3.83 -1.59 -6.64
C ILE A 54 -4.33 -2.08 -5.27
N ILE A 55 -4.31 -3.40 -5.05
CA ILE A 55 -4.58 -4.00 -3.73
C ILE A 55 -3.49 -3.58 -2.74
N GLY A 56 -2.22 -3.55 -3.12
CA GLY A 56 -1.11 -3.06 -2.30
C GLY A 56 -1.27 -1.59 -1.89
N ILE A 57 -1.71 -0.72 -2.80
CA ILE A 57 -2.01 0.69 -2.50
C ILE A 57 -3.23 0.81 -1.58
N LYS A 58 -4.29 0.02 -1.82
CA LYS A 58 -5.43 -0.07 -0.89
C LYS A 58 -4.98 -0.55 0.50
N LEU A 59 -4.07 -1.52 0.58
CA LEU A 59 -3.49 -2.03 1.82
C LEU A 59 -2.59 -0.99 2.53
N LEU A 60 -1.85 -0.17 1.77
CA LEU A 60 -1.05 0.94 2.29
C LEU A 60 -1.91 2.10 2.79
N LEU A 61 -3.13 2.25 2.27
CA LEU A 61 -4.11 3.27 2.68
C LEU A 61 -5.10 2.76 3.73
N SER A 62 -5.29 1.46 3.85
CA SER A 62 -6.12 0.85 4.89
C SER A 62 -5.30 0.67 6.17
N SER A 63 -5.84 1.15 7.29
CA SER A 63 -5.33 0.81 8.61
C SER A 63 -5.22 -0.71 8.76
N PRO A 64 -4.13 -1.28 9.31
CA PRO A 64 -4.08 -2.69 9.69
C PRO A 64 -5.24 -2.94 10.66
N SER A 65 -6.23 -3.69 10.20
CA SER A 65 -7.39 -4.06 10.99
C SER A 65 -6.99 -5.10 12.04
N SER A 66 -7.04 -4.69 13.30
CA SER A 66 -7.38 -5.51 14.49
C SER A 66 -6.47 -6.64 14.98
N LEU A 67 -5.28 -6.87 14.43
CA LEU A 67 -4.34 -7.87 14.99
C LEU A 67 -3.30 -7.30 15.96
N ALA A 68 -3.55 -6.09 16.48
CA ALA A 68 -2.71 -5.55 17.53
C ALA A 68 -2.92 -6.36 18.82
N SER A 69 -1.86 -7.02 19.30
CA SER A 69 -1.79 -7.71 20.61
C SER A 69 -2.18 -6.80 21.78
N SER A 70 -1.99 -5.49 21.62
CA SER A 70 -2.42 -4.44 22.56
C SER A 70 -2.83 -3.19 21.77
N PRO A 71 -4.09 -3.08 21.33
CA PRO A 71 -4.55 -1.97 20.51
C PRO A 71 -4.68 -0.70 21.33
N GLY A 72 -4.20 0.41 20.77
CA GLY A 72 -4.46 1.76 21.27
C GLY A 72 -5.13 2.60 20.18
N GLU A 73 -6.14 3.36 20.56
CA GLU A 73 -6.85 4.27 19.65
C GLU A 73 -6.23 5.66 19.71
N VAL A 74 -5.92 6.23 18.54
CA VAL A 74 -5.51 7.62 18.38
C VAL A 74 -6.64 8.36 17.67
N VAL A 75 -7.24 9.32 18.36
CA VAL A 75 -8.26 10.22 17.80
C VAL A 75 -7.57 11.50 17.37
N ILE A 76 -7.53 11.77 16.07
CA ILE A 76 -6.82 12.92 15.50
C ILE A 76 -7.81 14.07 15.29
N GLN A 77 -7.57 15.18 15.97
CA GLN A 77 -8.33 16.42 15.82
C GLN A 77 -7.58 17.37 14.89
N ASN A 78 -8.17 17.65 13.74
CA ASN A 78 -7.59 18.53 12.72
C ASN A 78 -8.44 19.81 12.61
N PRO A 79 -8.23 20.81 13.48
CA PRO A 79 -9.09 21.99 13.56
C PRO A 79 -9.05 22.85 12.29
N HIS A 80 -8.00 22.73 11.47
CA HIS A 80 -7.83 23.53 10.26
C HIS A 80 -8.31 22.83 8.99
N HIS A 81 -8.72 21.54 9.07
CA HIS A 81 -9.17 20.75 7.92
C HIS A 81 -8.20 20.75 6.72
N HIS A 82 -6.90 20.91 6.99
CA HIS A 82 -5.87 20.85 5.95
C HIS A 82 -5.31 19.44 5.86
N VAL A 83 -4.86 19.07 4.66
CA VAL A 83 -4.21 17.77 4.45
C VAL A 83 -2.87 17.76 5.19
N GLU A 84 -2.76 16.93 6.21
CA GLU A 84 -1.52 16.77 6.98
C GLU A 84 -0.99 15.33 6.87
N LYS A 85 0.33 15.21 6.78
CA LYS A 85 1.04 13.93 6.82
C LYS A 85 1.70 13.78 8.18
N LEU A 86 1.26 12.80 8.96
CA LEU A 86 1.76 12.49 10.29
C LEU A 86 2.65 11.25 10.24
N TYR A 87 3.76 11.31 10.96
CA TYR A 87 4.71 10.22 11.14
C TYR A 87 4.68 9.79 12.60
N PHE A 88 4.32 8.52 12.84
CA PHE A 88 4.35 7.96 14.18
C PHE A 88 5.69 7.26 14.39
N LEU A 89 6.35 7.65 15.46
CA LEU A 89 7.71 7.30 15.79
C LEU A 89 7.73 6.47 17.07
N ARG A 90 8.58 5.44 17.07
CA ARG A 90 8.91 4.64 18.26
C ARG A 90 10.40 4.68 18.52
N ALA A 91 10.79 4.56 19.78
CA ALA A 91 12.19 4.37 20.13
C ALA A 91 12.64 2.95 19.76
N SER A 92 13.77 2.83 19.07
CA SER A 92 14.46 1.57 18.81
C SER A 92 15.28 1.15 20.04
N LYS A 93 15.69 -0.13 20.09
CA LYS A 93 16.61 -0.68 21.12
C LYS A 93 17.92 0.11 21.25
N HIS A 94 18.35 0.79 20.19
CA HIS A 94 19.56 1.61 20.15
C HIS A 94 19.29 3.11 20.36
N HIS A 95 18.18 3.49 21.02
CA HIS A 95 17.77 4.88 21.27
C HIS A 95 17.55 5.77 20.03
N HIS A 96 17.57 5.20 18.81
CA HIS A 96 17.20 5.92 17.59
C HIS A 96 15.68 5.88 17.38
N TRP A 97 15.11 6.99 16.92
CA TRP A 97 13.72 7.01 16.47
C TRP A 97 13.56 6.23 15.18
N ARG A 98 12.46 5.49 15.07
CA ARG A 98 12.06 4.81 13.84
C ARG A 98 10.60 5.10 13.53
N VAL A 99 10.33 5.47 12.29
CA VAL A 99 8.95 5.55 11.76
C VAL A 99 8.40 4.13 11.68
N PHE A 100 7.27 3.90 12.33
CA PHE A 100 6.55 2.63 12.24
C PHE A 100 5.19 2.77 11.58
N TRP A 101 4.64 4.00 11.52
CA TRP A 101 3.37 4.27 10.86
C TRP A 101 3.38 5.67 10.24
N VAL A 102 2.69 5.81 9.12
CA VAL A 102 2.49 7.07 8.41
C VAL A 102 1.00 7.22 8.16
N GLN A 103 0.42 8.34 8.60
CA GLN A 103 -0.99 8.64 8.40
C GLN A 103 -1.16 9.91 7.59
N TYR A 104 -2.01 9.86 6.58
CA TYR A 104 -2.54 11.05 5.93
C TYR A 104 -3.87 11.42 6.60
N VAL A 105 -3.99 12.68 7.00
CA VAL A 105 -5.13 13.22 7.72
C VAL A 105 -5.81 14.25 6.84
N PHE A 106 -7.10 14.05 6.59
CA PHE A 106 -7.89 14.89 5.70
C PHE A 106 -9.02 15.64 6.45
N PHE A 107 -9.51 15.06 7.54
CA PHE A 107 -10.62 15.58 8.33
C PHE A 107 -10.35 15.42 9.83
N SER A 108 -11.13 16.12 10.65
CA SER A 108 -11.08 15.98 12.11
C SER A 108 -11.78 14.68 12.56
N ASP A 109 -11.45 14.23 13.77
CA ASP A 109 -11.97 13.02 14.43
C ASP A 109 -11.64 11.72 13.71
N GLN A 110 -10.56 11.74 12.91
CA GLN A 110 -10.04 10.54 12.28
C GLN A 110 -9.46 9.62 13.34
N LYS A 111 -9.94 8.38 13.38
CA LYS A 111 -9.47 7.36 14.30
C LYS A 111 -8.42 6.47 13.64
N VAL A 112 -7.33 6.24 14.35
CA VAL A 112 -6.26 5.34 13.94
C VAL A 112 -5.98 4.37 15.08
N THR A 113 -6.07 3.08 14.81
CA THR A 113 -5.70 2.03 15.75
C THR A 113 -4.23 1.68 15.54
N ILE A 114 -3.43 1.74 16.61
CA ILE A 114 -2.00 1.40 16.56
C ILE A 114 -1.64 0.39 17.65
N GLU A 115 -0.58 -0.39 17.40
CA GLU A 115 -0.02 -1.30 18.41
C GLU A 115 0.71 -0.52 19.51
N THR A 116 0.37 -0.83 20.77
CA THR A 116 0.93 -0.15 21.95
C THR A 116 1.98 -0.93 22.70
N GLU A 117 2.16 -2.23 22.40
CA GLU A 117 3.05 -3.15 23.13
C GLU A 117 4.51 -2.66 23.18
N ASN A 118 4.94 -1.87 22.21
CA ASN A 118 6.30 -1.29 22.14
C ASN A 118 6.36 0.23 22.34
N LEU A 119 5.26 0.84 22.80
CA LEU A 119 5.15 2.28 23.05
C LEU A 119 5.20 2.61 24.55
N TYR A 120 5.12 1.62 25.43
CA TYR A 120 5.31 1.79 26.86
C TYR A 120 6.77 1.52 27.24
N PRO A 121 7.41 2.35 28.11
CA PRO A 121 6.93 3.55 28.78
C PRO A 121 7.16 4.86 27.97
N THR A 122 7.78 4.77 26.80
CA THR A 122 8.31 5.93 26.04
C THR A 122 7.25 6.87 25.47
N GLY A 123 6.01 6.41 25.36
CA GLY A 123 4.89 7.12 24.77
C GLY A 123 4.90 7.10 23.24
N LEU A 124 3.76 7.43 22.66
CA LEU A 124 3.60 7.69 21.24
C LEU A 124 4.24 9.03 20.89
N VAL A 125 5.19 9.03 19.95
CA VAL A 125 5.69 10.28 19.38
C VAL A 125 5.10 10.45 17.99
N VAL A 126 4.50 11.61 17.75
CA VAL A 126 3.92 11.96 16.46
C VAL A 126 4.65 13.18 15.93
N ALA A 127 5.14 13.07 14.70
CA ALA A 127 5.89 14.12 14.03
C ALA A 127 5.17 14.60 12.77
N ARG A 128 5.37 15.88 12.45
CA ARG A 128 4.90 16.50 11.21
C ARG A 128 5.94 17.49 10.70
N TYR A 129 5.83 17.83 9.42
CA TYR A 129 6.65 18.88 8.81
C TYR A 129 5.79 20.09 8.52
N GLN A 130 6.09 21.21 9.16
CA GLN A 130 5.33 22.45 9.00
C GLN A 130 6.27 23.66 9.04
N GLY A 131 6.05 24.62 8.14
CA GLY A 131 6.84 25.85 8.09
C GLY A 131 8.35 25.62 7.92
N GLY A 132 8.73 24.61 7.14
CA GLY A 132 10.15 24.28 6.89
C GLY A 132 10.85 23.52 8.02
N THR A 133 10.15 23.21 9.12
CA THR A 133 10.74 22.56 10.30
C THR A 133 10.00 21.27 10.67
N TRP A 134 10.75 20.29 11.16
CA TRP A 134 10.16 19.11 11.80
C TRP A 134 9.70 19.49 13.19
N GLN A 135 8.47 19.09 13.53
CA GLN A 135 7.90 19.28 14.84
C GLN A 135 7.32 17.97 15.35
N PHE A 136 7.26 17.79 16.66
CA PHE A 136 6.71 16.59 17.27
C PHE A 136 5.92 16.88 18.55
N GLN A 137 5.03 15.96 18.87
CA GLN A 137 4.39 15.87 20.17
C GLN A 137 4.53 14.45 20.72
N ARG A 138 4.67 14.33 22.04
CA ARG A 138 4.67 13.05 22.74
C ARG A 138 3.37 12.90 23.53
N ARG A 139 2.72 11.74 23.38
CA ARG A 139 1.49 11.40 24.07
C ARG A 139 1.62 10.02 24.71
N HIS A 140 1.02 9.87 25.89
CA HIS A 140 0.91 8.57 26.54
C HIS A 140 -0.53 8.09 26.41
N PHE A 141 -0.70 6.81 26.11
CA PHE A 141 -2.00 6.17 26.11
C PHE A 141 -2.59 6.23 27.52
N LYS A 142 -3.77 6.82 27.65
CA LYS A 142 -4.58 6.80 28.86
C LYS A 142 -5.80 5.95 28.58
N ARG A 143 -5.97 4.84 29.31
CA ARG A 143 -7.08 3.90 29.12
C ARG A 143 -7.20 3.38 27.66
N GLY A 144 -6.07 3.13 27.02
CA GLY A 144 -6.04 2.64 25.63
C GLY A 144 -6.34 3.69 24.56
N GLN A 145 -6.48 4.98 24.91
CA GLN A 145 -6.76 6.04 23.96
C GLN A 145 -5.78 7.22 24.10
N VAL A 146 -5.53 7.91 22.98
CA VAL A 146 -4.85 9.20 22.90
C VAL A 146 -5.67 10.13 22.01
N VAL A 147 -5.88 11.36 22.47
CA VAL A 147 -6.37 12.44 21.60
C VAL A 147 -5.16 13.25 21.12
N LEU A 148 -5.07 13.39 19.80
CA LEU A 148 -4.00 14.09 19.11
C LEU A 148 -4.57 15.33 18.42
N SER A 149 -4.40 16.50 19.05
CA SER A 149 -4.73 17.76 18.38
C SER A 149 -3.59 18.19 17.45
N LEU A 150 -3.95 18.63 16.24
CA LEU A 150 -3.04 19.20 15.23
C LEU A 150 -2.85 20.71 15.38
N SER A 151 -3.30 21.32 16.48
CA SER A 151 -3.02 22.72 16.79
C SER A 151 -1.51 22.99 16.92
N ALA A 152 -1.05 24.12 16.39
CA ALA A 152 0.37 24.48 16.31
C ALA A 152 1.09 24.56 17.67
N ASP A 153 0.37 24.96 18.71
CA ASP A 153 0.83 25.08 20.10
C ASP A 153 1.18 23.74 20.76
N GLN A 154 0.66 22.63 20.25
CA GLN A 154 0.88 21.30 20.83
C GLN A 154 2.16 20.63 20.33
N PHE A 155 2.77 21.14 19.26
CA PHE A 155 3.96 20.57 18.65
C PHE A 155 5.22 21.37 19.02
N ARG A 156 6.29 20.65 19.34
CA ARG A 156 7.60 21.21 19.66
C ARG A 156 8.56 21.03 18.49
N PRO A 157 9.42 22.00 18.17
CA PRO A 157 10.41 21.85 17.11
C PRO A 157 11.44 20.77 17.46
N ASP A 158 11.87 19.99 16.46
CA ASP A 158 12.96 19.03 16.59
C ASP A 158 14.32 19.72 16.59
N GLN A 159 14.85 19.97 17.79
CA GLN A 159 16.14 20.65 17.97
C GLN A 159 17.34 19.79 17.55
N HIS A 160 17.23 18.46 17.62
CA HIS A 160 18.36 17.54 17.46
C HIS A 160 18.36 16.82 16.10
N LYS A 161 17.45 17.20 15.19
CA LYS A 161 17.27 16.59 13.85
C LYS A 161 17.08 15.08 13.87
N GLN A 162 16.67 14.49 14.99
CA GLN A 162 16.53 13.04 15.11
C GLN A 162 15.35 12.53 14.28
N ILE A 163 14.32 13.35 14.10
CA ILE A 163 13.13 13.03 13.32
C ILE A 163 13.46 13.02 11.84
N ALA A 164 14.22 14.01 11.38
CA ALA A 164 14.66 14.10 9.99
C ALA A 164 15.42 12.84 9.59
N THR A 165 16.34 12.37 10.43
CA THR A 165 17.12 11.14 10.22
C THR A 165 16.21 9.90 10.18
N ALA A 166 15.28 9.77 11.14
CA ALA A 166 14.34 8.65 11.18
C ALA A 166 13.46 8.57 9.92
N ILE A 167 13.00 9.73 9.43
CA ILE A 167 12.15 9.83 8.25
C ILE A 167 12.96 9.60 6.97
N ALA A 168 14.20 10.06 6.89
CA ALA A 168 15.08 9.76 5.77
C ALA A 168 15.33 8.25 5.62
N ALA A 169 15.61 7.56 6.73
CA ALA A 169 15.75 6.11 6.75
C ALA A 169 14.46 5.39 6.31
N HIS A 170 13.29 5.89 6.73
CA HIS A 170 12.00 5.35 6.29
C HIS A 170 11.73 5.57 4.79
N ARG A 171 11.99 6.77 4.28
CA ARG A 171 11.82 7.08 2.84
C ARG A 171 12.69 6.22 1.96
N ALA A 172 13.91 5.89 2.40
CA ALA A 172 14.76 4.94 1.68
C ALA A 172 14.07 3.57 1.54
N SER A 173 13.46 3.07 2.63
CA SER A 173 12.69 1.82 2.58
C SER A 173 11.44 1.91 1.71
N GLU A 174 10.67 3.01 1.77
CA GLU A 174 9.53 3.25 0.87
C GLU A 174 9.98 3.27 -0.60
N THR A 175 11.09 3.96 -0.89
CA THR A 175 11.61 4.10 -2.26
C THR A 175 12.05 2.74 -2.81
N VAL A 176 12.72 1.92 -2.01
CA VAL A 176 13.09 0.55 -2.41
C VAL A 176 11.83 -0.28 -2.72
N SER A 177 10.78 -0.19 -1.91
CA SER A 177 9.50 -0.85 -2.19
C SER A 177 8.84 -0.34 -3.47
N TRP A 178 8.83 0.98 -3.71
CA TRP A 178 8.31 1.56 -4.94
C TRP A 178 9.10 1.14 -6.18
N VAL A 179 10.43 1.19 -6.11
CA VAL A 179 11.31 0.74 -7.21
C VAL A 179 11.10 -0.75 -7.47
N SER A 180 11.00 -1.57 -6.43
CA SER A 180 10.70 -3.00 -6.57
C SER A 180 9.36 -3.21 -7.28
N ASN A 181 8.30 -2.53 -6.85
CA ASN A 181 6.98 -2.62 -7.48
C ASN A 181 7.00 -2.15 -8.95
N LEU A 182 7.69 -1.05 -9.26
CA LEU A 182 7.85 -0.55 -10.63
C LEU A 182 8.64 -1.51 -11.50
N LEU A 183 9.71 -2.12 -10.98
CA LEU A 183 10.47 -3.15 -11.68
C LEU A 183 9.61 -4.39 -11.93
N THR A 184 8.80 -4.83 -10.97
CA THR A 184 7.86 -5.93 -11.17
C THR A 184 6.85 -5.61 -12.28
N LEU A 185 6.26 -4.41 -12.27
CA LEU A 185 5.35 -3.95 -13.32
C LEU A 185 6.04 -3.87 -14.69
N GLY A 186 7.24 -3.29 -14.76
CA GLY A 186 8.02 -3.19 -15.98
C GLY A 186 8.43 -4.55 -16.55
N SER A 187 8.79 -5.49 -15.68
CA SER A 187 9.12 -6.88 -16.06
C SER A 187 7.90 -7.59 -16.63
N ALA A 188 6.75 -7.46 -15.98
CA ALA A 188 5.49 -8.02 -16.48
C ALA A 188 5.10 -7.42 -17.84
N GLY A 189 5.23 -6.10 -18.01
CA GLY A 189 4.98 -5.40 -19.27
C GLY A 189 5.95 -5.81 -20.38
N GLY A 190 7.24 -5.93 -20.08
CA GLY A 190 8.29 -6.35 -21.03
C GLY A 190 8.06 -7.78 -21.55
N VAL A 191 7.69 -8.71 -20.66
CA VAL A 191 7.30 -10.08 -21.05
C VAL A 191 6.10 -10.04 -21.99
N ALA A 192 5.07 -9.23 -21.69
CA ALA A 192 3.91 -9.09 -22.57
C ALA A 192 4.28 -8.56 -23.97
N LEU A 193 5.16 -7.55 -24.05
CA LEU A 193 5.62 -6.97 -25.33
C LEU A 193 6.45 -7.95 -26.17
N LEU A 194 7.39 -8.69 -25.57
CA LEU A 194 8.19 -9.69 -26.27
C LEU A 194 7.32 -10.80 -26.88
N LEU A 195 6.26 -11.18 -26.18
CA LEU A 195 5.29 -12.18 -26.64
C LEU A 195 4.42 -11.66 -27.79
N LEU A 196 4.00 -10.39 -27.75
CA LEU A 196 3.30 -9.75 -28.86
C LEU A 196 4.19 -9.67 -30.11
N ARG A 197 5.48 -9.32 -29.95
CA ARG A 197 6.44 -9.22 -31.06
C ARG A 197 6.70 -10.57 -31.74
N ARG A 198 6.83 -11.67 -30.97
CA ARG A 198 6.99 -13.03 -31.54
C ARG A 198 5.80 -13.47 -32.39
N ARG A 199 4.60 -12.93 -32.15
CA ARG A 199 3.38 -13.28 -32.90
C ARG A 199 3.28 -12.56 -34.25
N GLY A 200 3.79 -11.34 -34.35
CA GLY A 200 3.90 -10.61 -35.63
C GLY A 200 4.81 -11.33 -36.62
N SER A 201 5.93 -11.88 -36.13
CA SER A 201 6.89 -12.63 -36.94
C SER A 201 6.33 -13.96 -37.48
N LYS A 202 5.54 -14.71 -36.69
CA LYS A 202 4.92 -15.96 -37.18
C LYS A 202 3.81 -15.76 -38.23
N ARG A 203 3.11 -14.62 -38.20
CA ARG A 203 2.05 -14.30 -39.18
C ARG A 203 2.60 -13.93 -40.56
N TRP A 204 3.84 -13.45 -40.63
CA TRP A 204 4.49 -13.13 -41.89
C TRP A 204 4.96 -14.39 -42.63
N ASN A 205 5.53 -15.37 -41.93
CA ASN A 205 6.00 -16.61 -42.58
C ASN A 205 4.87 -17.49 -43.15
N THR A 206 3.64 -17.36 -42.66
CA THR A 206 2.51 -18.14 -43.19
C THR A 206 1.94 -17.56 -44.49
N ARG A 207 2.05 -16.25 -44.72
CA ARG A 207 1.59 -15.60 -45.97
C ARG A 207 2.56 -15.81 -47.13
N SER A 208 3.87 -15.84 -46.89
CA SER A 208 4.86 -16.14 -47.93
C SER A 208 4.82 -17.62 -48.36
N ALA A 209 4.52 -18.54 -47.43
CA ALA A 209 4.37 -19.96 -47.78
C ALA A 209 3.12 -20.25 -48.64
N THR A 210 2.00 -19.55 -48.42
CA THR A 210 0.79 -19.73 -49.25
C THR A 210 0.94 -19.11 -50.64
N ALA A 211 1.70 -18.01 -50.77
CA ALA A 211 1.96 -17.40 -52.07
C ALA A 211 2.79 -18.31 -53.00
N GLN A 212 3.73 -19.10 -52.47
CA GLN A 212 4.57 -19.99 -53.28
C GLN A 212 3.84 -21.25 -53.77
N VAL A 213 2.89 -21.79 -52.99
CA VAL A 213 2.13 -22.99 -53.41
C VAL A 213 1.23 -22.70 -54.61
N THR A 214 0.69 -21.48 -54.70
CA THR A 214 -0.21 -21.10 -55.81
C THR A 214 0.51 -20.90 -57.16
N GLN A 215 1.84 -20.76 -57.18
CA GLN A 215 2.62 -20.64 -58.41
C GLN A 215 3.14 -21.97 -58.96
N GLN A 216 3.02 -23.08 -58.22
CA GLN A 216 3.39 -24.41 -58.72
C GLN A 216 2.21 -25.16 -59.38
N GLU A 217 1.00 -24.60 -59.33
CA GLU A 217 -0.19 -25.18 -59.98
C GLU A 217 -0.57 -24.48 -61.31
N GLN A 218 0.30 -23.62 -61.86
CA GLN A 218 0.16 -23.03 -63.20
C GLN A 218 1.34 -23.43 -64.09
#